data_AF-A0A947E8P3-F1
#
_entry.id   AF-A0A947E8P3-F1
#
_cell.length_a   1.000
_cell.length_b   1.000
_cell.length_c   1.000
_cell.angle_alpha   90.00
_cell.angle_beta   90.00
_cell.angle_gamma   90.00
#
_symmetry.space_group_name_H-M   'P 1'
#
loop_
_entity.id
_entity.type
_entity.pdbx_description
1 polymer ?
#
loop_
_entity_poly.entity_id
_entity_poly.type
_entity_poly.pdbx_seq_one_letter_code
_entity_poly.pdbx_strand_id
1 'polypeptide(L)'
;MRRTTKLFAVLLALALVAAACGSDDTAPTTAAPTATDAPTTTDAMMDFEPMSMEAPNCDYGGRIAAIEAVDELTVQFTLCSPQPAFQQIAAFTPFGIQPSEHLEATGGAPLDNPIGTGPFVLDSWNRGDSIIFSRNDNYWGDAPAFDTLVFRWATEGAARLLELQSGTVDQITNLSPDDFETVRNDDSLQFLPVTNPNTLYLAMTSQLDPFGDAPGGDTVFADPLVREAIAKGIDRQRIVDNFFPDGSEVASHFTPCSIPNGCEGDAWYDFDAAEARDLLAQAGFPDGFETKIFYRDVFRGYLPEPGSVAVEFQTQLK
;
A
#
# COMPACT_ATOMS: atom_id res chain seq x y z
N MET A 1 -1.36 35.22 45.94
CA MET A 1 -1.21 35.62 44.52
C MET A 1 -2.08 34.70 43.67
N ARG A 2 -3.32 35.13 43.42
CA ARG A 2 -4.29 34.54 42.47
C ARG A 2 -4.58 35.65 41.47
N ARG A 3 -4.79 35.28 40.18
CA ARG A 3 -5.25 36.09 39.03
C ARG A 3 -4.14 36.42 38.00
N THR A 4 -4.02 35.60 36.96
CA THR A 4 -3.60 36.02 35.59
C THR A 4 -3.67 34.83 34.60
N THR A 5 -4.87 34.30 34.34
CA THR A 5 -5.05 33.35 33.20
C THR A 5 -6.45 33.40 32.58
N LYS A 6 -7.15 34.55 32.68
CA LYS A 6 -8.46 34.78 32.04
C LYS A 6 -8.46 35.97 31.08
N LEU A 7 -7.33 36.25 30.41
CA LEU A 7 -7.22 37.39 29.48
C LEU A 7 -6.94 37.02 28.02
N PHE A 8 -6.91 35.72 27.68
CA PHE A 8 -6.63 35.29 26.29
C PHE A 8 -7.88 34.82 25.50
N ALA A 9 -9.05 34.77 26.14
CA ALA A 9 -10.28 34.24 25.54
C ALA A 9 -11.28 35.31 25.06
N VAL A 10 -10.91 36.60 25.08
CA VAL A 10 -11.83 37.72 24.74
C VAL A 10 -11.37 38.51 23.50
N LEU A 11 -10.18 38.23 22.95
CA LEU A 11 -9.63 38.97 21.81
C LEU A 11 -9.84 38.31 20.43
N LEU A 12 -10.49 37.15 20.35
CA LEU A 12 -10.79 36.48 19.08
C LEU A 12 -12.25 36.64 18.59
N ALA A 13 -13.12 37.26 19.39
CA ALA A 13 -14.56 37.37 19.10
C ALA A 13 -15.00 38.77 18.59
N LEU A 14 -14.07 39.67 18.27
CA LEU A 14 -14.39 41.04 17.80
C LEU A 14 -13.79 41.41 16.43
N ALA A 15 -13.34 40.43 15.65
CA ALA A 15 -12.85 40.64 14.29
C ALA A 15 -13.85 40.24 13.18
N LEU A 16 -15.09 39.87 13.54
CA LEU A 16 -16.07 39.31 12.60
C LEU A 16 -17.33 40.18 12.37
N VAL A 17 -17.36 41.41 12.86
CA VAL A 17 -18.51 42.33 12.65
C VAL A 17 -18.03 43.78 12.50
N ALA A 18 -17.31 44.10 11.40
CA ALA A 18 -17.10 45.49 10.94
C ALA A 18 -16.42 45.53 9.55
N ALA A 19 -17.06 44.95 8.54
CA ALA A 19 -16.73 45.22 7.14
C ALA A 19 -18.00 45.10 6.27
N ALA A 20 -19.05 45.79 6.71
CA ALA A 20 -20.22 46.07 5.90
C ALA A 20 -20.52 47.56 6.07
N CYS A 21 -20.71 48.24 4.93
CA CYS A 21 -21.07 49.65 4.73
C CYS A 21 -19.93 50.67 4.58
N GLY A 22 -19.61 50.97 3.32
CA GLY A 22 -19.72 52.34 2.80
C GLY A 22 -18.42 53.07 2.44
N SER A 23 -18.14 53.21 1.14
CA SER A 23 -18.01 54.53 0.48
C SER A 23 -17.90 54.36 -1.03
N ASP A 24 -18.69 55.17 -1.73
CA ASP A 24 -18.69 55.38 -3.17
C ASP A 24 -17.35 55.95 -3.66
N ASP A 25 -16.81 55.39 -4.74
CA ASP A 25 -15.89 56.11 -5.62
C ASP A 25 -16.22 55.75 -7.09
N THR A 26 -16.56 56.79 -7.85
CA THR A 26 -16.91 56.72 -9.27
C THR A 26 -15.67 57.05 -10.11
N ALA A 27 -15.22 56.12 -10.94
CA ALA A 27 -14.25 56.34 -12.01
C ALA A 27 -14.55 55.44 -13.22
N PRO A 28 -14.25 55.89 -14.46
CA PRO A 28 -15.00 55.51 -15.65
C PRO A 28 -14.59 54.15 -16.26
N THR A 29 -15.59 53.41 -16.71
CA THR A 29 -15.48 52.10 -17.37
C THR A 29 -14.82 52.22 -18.75
N THR A 30 -13.58 51.75 -18.89
CA THR A 30 -13.01 51.32 -20.16
C THR A 30 -13.51 49.92 -20.50
N ALA A 31 -14.11 49.77 -21.67
CA ALA A 31 -14.68 48.51 -22.17
C ALA A 31 -13.61 47.40 -22.26
N ALA A 32 -13.85 46.29 -21.58
CA ALA A 32 -13.09 45.05 -21.72
C ALA A 32 -13.52 44.30 -23.01
N PRO A 33 -12.62 43.55 -23.66
CA PRO A 33 -12.93 42.83 -24.89
C PRO A 33 -13.96 41.73 -24.65
N THR A 34 -14.85 41.55 -25.62
CA THR A 34 -15.94 40.58 -25.63
C THR A 34 -15.38 39.17 -25.49
N ALA A 35 -15.74 38.49 -24.40
CA ALA A 35 -15.48 37.07 -24.24
C ALA A 35 -16.17 36.32 -25.39
N THR A 36 -15.39 35.55 -26.14
CA THR A 36 -15.93 34.59 -27.10
C THR A 36 -16.45 33.41 -26.29
N ASP A 37 -17.73 33.06 -26.48
CA ASP A 37 -18.42 32.02 -25.73
C ASP A 37 -17.63 30.70 -25.72
N ALA A 38 -17.33 30.21 -24.52
CA ALA A 38 -16.95 28.82 -24.31
C ALA A 38 -18.16 27.93 -24.70
N PRO A 39 -17.94 26.76 -25.32
CA PRO A 39 -19.03 25.87 -25.66
C PRO A 39 -19.70 25.40 -24.37
N THR A 40 -20.92 25.87 -24.12
CA THR A 40 -21.80 25.36 -23.07
C THR A 40 -22.26 23.98 -23.48
N THR A 41 -21.55 22.94 -23.03
CA THR A 41 -22.16 21.61 -22.90
C THR A 41 -23.14 21.70 -21.73
N THR A 42 -24.39 22.03 -22.03
CA THR A 42 -25.51 21.67 -21.15
C THR A 42 -25.61 20.15 -21.20
N ASP A 43 -24.78 19.45 -20.42
CA ASP A 43 -25.18 18.16 -19.91
C ASP A 43 -26.42 18.43 -19.06
N ALA A 44 -27.55 17.88 -19.49
CA ALA A 44 -28.71 17.82 -18.64
C ALA A 44 -28.28 17.03 -17.40
N MET A 45 -28.17 17.72 -16.25
CA MET A 45 -28.04 17.07 -14.96
C MET A 45 -29.16 16.02 -14.91
N MET A 46 -28.78 14.74 -14.91
CA MET A 46 -29.74 13.67 -14.74
C MET A 46 -30.47 13.93 -13.43
N ASP A 47 -31.80 13.78 -13.42
CA ASP A 47 -32.56 13.87 -12.18
C ASP A 47 -31.92 12.92 -11.15
N PHE A 48 -31.52 13.46 -10.00
CA PHE A 48 -30.83 12.70 -8.96
C PHE A 48 -31.76 11.60 -8.44
N GLU A 49 -31.36 10.34 -8.67
CA GLU A 49 -32.01 9.17 -8.09
C GLU A 49 -31.20 8.74 -6.85
N PRO A 50 -31.75 8.83 -5.63
CA PRO A 50 -31.06 8.39 -4.43
C PRO A 50 -30.68 6.92 -4.52
N MET A 51 -29.41 6.62 -4.22
CA MET A 51 -28.88 5.26 -4.18
C MET A 51 -28.38 4.96 -2.77
N SER A 52 -28.72 3.79 -2.24
CA SER A 52 -28.22 3.31 -0.95
C SER A 52 -27.88 1.82 -1.03
N MET A 53 -26.79 1.46 -0.38
CA MET A 53 -26.36 0.08 -0.16
C MET A 53 -26.19 -0.14 1.33
N GLU A 54 -26.98 -1.03 1.92
CA GLU A 54 -26.97 -1.31 3.36
C GLU A 54 -26.63 -2.78 3.64
N ALA A 55 -25.79 -3.00 4.63
CA ALA A 55 -25.55 -4.32 5.17
C ALA A 55 -26.72 -4.73 6.07
N PRO A 56 -27.20 -6.00 6.03
CA PRO A 56 -28.30 -6.46 6.88
C PRO A 56 -28.01 -6.32 8.39
N ASN A 57 -26.74 -6.43 8.76
CA ASN A 57 -26.20 -6.21 10.09
C ASN A 57 -24.68 -6.02 9.97
N CYS A 58 -23.98 -5.89 11.10
CA CYS A 58 -22.52 -5.72 11.14
C CYS A 58 -21.73 -7.02 11.33
N ASP A 59 -22.38 -8.19 11.20
CA ASP A 59 -21.77 -9.50 11.46
C ASP A 59 -21.21 -10.17 10.20
N TYR A 60 -21.39 -9.57 9.01
CA TYR A 60 -20.93 -10.11 7.71
C TYR A 60 -19.41 -10.03 7.47
N GLY A 61 -18.63 -9.62 8.48
CA GLY A 61 -17.17 -9.49 8.40
C GLY A 61 -16.68 -8.13 7.88
N GLY A 62 -17.54 -7.34 7.22
CA GLY A 62 -17.22 -5.97 6.84
C GLY A 62 -17.26 -4.99 8.01
N ARG A 63 -17.04 -3.70 7.69
CA ARG A 63 -17.04 -2.60 8.68
C ARG A 63 -17.93 -1.41 8.27
N ILE A 64 -18.55 -1.49 7.10
CA ILE A 64 -19.45 -0.46 6.58
C ILE A 64 -20.89 -0.96 6.76
N ALA A 65 -21.72 -0.18 7.44
CA ALA A 65 -23.14 -0.47 7.64
C ALA A 65 -23.98 0.03 6.47
N ALA A 66 -23.68 1.22 5.95
CA ALA A 66 -24.38 1.79 4.80
C ALA A 66 -23.47 2.70 3.96
N ILE A 67 -23.77 2.80 2.67
CA ILE A 67 -23.22 3.78 1.73
C ILE A 67 -24.40 4.41 1.01
N GLU A 68 -24.55 5.72 1.13
CA GLU A 68 -25.71 6.46 0.65
C GLU A 68 -25.25 7.62 -0.23
N ALA A 69 -25.75 7.72 -1.46
CA ALA A 69 -25.74 8.98 -2.19
C ALA A 69 -26.89 9.82 -1.63
N VAL A 70 -26.57 10.91 -0.92
CA VAL A 70 -27.58 11.80 -0.32
C VAL A 70 -27.95 12.97 -1.22
N ASP A 71 -27.06 13.29 -2.17
CA ASP A 71 -27.28 14.13 -3.35
C ASP A 71 -26.25 13.76 -4.44
N GLU A 72 -26.28 14.47 -5.58
CA GLU A 72 -25.44 14.19 -6.76
C GLU A 72 -23.93 14.22 -6.47
N LEU A 73 -23.47 15.00 -5.49
CA LEU A 73 -22.05 15.22 -5.20
C LEU A 73 -21.66 14.81 -3.78
N THR A 74 -22.55 14.15 -3.05
CA THR A 74 -22.35 13.79 -1.64
C THR A 74 -22.64 12.32 -1.39
N VAL A 75 -21.61 11.59 -0.96
CA VAL A 75 -21.72 10.20 -0.49
C VAL A 75 -21.48 10.14 1.01
N GLN A 76 -22.42 9.54 1.74
CA GLN A 76 -22.35 9.29 3.16
C GLN A 76 -22.00 7.82 3.42
N PHE A 77 -20.99 7.59 4.28
CA PHE A 77 -20.64 6.27 4.77
C PHE A 77 -21.04 6.14 6.25
N THR A 78 -21.88 5.17 6.56
CA THR A 78 -22.19 4.78 7.94
C THR A 78 -21.36 3.55 8.30
N LEU A 79 -20.57 3.62 9.37
CA LEU A 79 -19.69 2.54 9.80
C LEU A 79 -20.29 1.74 10.95
N CYS A 80 -19.99 0.45 11.01
CA CYS A 80 -20.44 -0.47 12.05
C CYS A 80 -19.85 -0.14 13.44
N SER A 81 -18.67 0.47 13.46
CA SER A 81 -17.98 0.91 14.67
C SER A 81 -17.03 2.05 14.31
N PRO A 82 -16.55 2.83 15.29
CA PRO A 82 -15.55 3.86 15.04
C PRO A 82 -14.31 3.28 14.33
N GLN A 83 -13.94 3.87 13.19
CA GLN A 83 -12.77 3.48 12.40
C GLN A 83 -11.91 4.71 12.12
N PRO A 84 -10.93 5.02 12.99
CA PRO A 84 -10.05 6.17 12.81
C PRO A 84 -9.24 6.14 11.50
N ALA A 85 -8.98 4.95 10.95
CA ALA A 85 -8.21 4.77 9.71
C ALA A 85 -9.08 4.82 8.43
N PHE A 86 -10.36 5.21 8.52
CA PHE A 86 -11.29 5.10 7.39
C PHE A 86 -10.84 5.91 6.17
N GLN A 87 -10.26 7.10 6.38
CA GLN A 87 -9.78 7.93 5.28
C GLN A 87 -8.66 7.23 4.48
N GLN A 88 -7.72 6.58 5.18
CA GLN A 88 -6.64 5.83 4.56
C GLN A 88 -7.17 4.58 3.84
N ILE A 89 -8.17 3.91 4.42
CA ILE A 89 -8.84 2.75 3.81
C ILE A 89 -9.56 3.16 2.53
N ALA A 90 -10.33 4.25 2.56
CA ALA A 90 -11.09 4.76 1.42
C ALA A 90 -10.17 5.26 0.28
N ALA A 91 -8.93 5.66 0.61
CA ALA A 91 -7.92 6.04 -0.39
C ALA A 91 -7.18 4.84 -0.99
N PHE A 92 -7.45 3.61 -0.55
CA PHE A 92 -6.73 2.42 -1.02
C PHE A 92 -7.27 1.93 -2.38
N THR A 93 -6.41 1.33 -3.20
CA THR A 93 -6.71 0.97 -4.60
C THR A 93 -8.00 0.15 -4.82
N PRO A 94 -8.40 -0.78 -3.93
CA PRO A 94 -9.68 -1.49 -4.07
C PRO A 94 -10.93 -0.61 -4.01
N PHE A 95 -10.83 0.62 -3.49
CA PHE A 95 -11.90 1.62 -3.48
C PHE A 95 -11.86 2.55 -4.70
N GLY A 96 -11.09 2.21 -5.74
CA GLY A 96 -11.09 2.96 -7.00
C GLY A 96 -12.49 3.03 -7.61
N ILE A 97 -12.96 4.25 -7.89
CA ILE A 97 -14.31 4.49 -8.42
C ILE A 97 -14.40 4.03 -9.88
N GLN A 98 -15.47 3.29 -10.17
CA GLN A 98 -15.74 2.71 -11.49
C GLN A 98 -17.12 3.17 -11.99
N PRO A 99 -17.34 3.31 -13.31
CA PRO A 99 -18.66 3.56 -13.86
C PRO A 99 -19.61 2.39 -13.56
N SER A 100 -20.78 2.66 -13.00
CA SER A 100 -21.78 1.64 -12.63
C SER A 100 -22.20 0.79 -13.83
N GLU A 101 -22.55 1.43 -14.95
CA GLU A 101 -22.97 0.76 -16.19
C GLU A 101 -21.90 -0.25 -16.68
N HIS A 102 -20.63 0.12 -16.56
CA HIS A 102 -19.52 -0.74 -16.99
C HIS A 102 -19.31 -1.91 -16.03
N LEU A 103 -19.40 -1.67 -14.71
CA LEU A 103 -19.37 -2.75 -13.72
C LEU A 103 -20.51 -3.75 -13.93
N GLU A 104 -21.72 -3.26 -14.17
CA GLU A 104 -22.89 -4.11 -14.44
C GLU A 104 -22.73 -4.92 -15.73
N ALA A 105 -22.29 -4.28 -16.82
CA ALA A 105 -22.07 -4.94 -18.11
C ALA A 105 -20.98 -6.02 -18.08
N THR A 106 -20.01 -5.90 -17.15
CA THR A 106 -18.86 -6.81 -17.03
C THR A 106 -18.97 -7.80 -15.87
N GLY A 107 -20.06 -7.78 -15.11
CA GLY A 107 -20.24 -8.68 -13.97
C GLY A 107 -19.33 -8.36 -12.77
N GLY A 108 -18.88 -7.10 -12.65
CA GLY A 108 -18.19 -6.58 -11.47
C GLY A 108 -16.66 -6.70 -11.47
N ALA A 109 -16.03 -7.18 -12.55
CA ALA A 109 -14.57 -7.31 -12.62
C ALA A 109 -14.03 -7.01 -14.04
N PRO A 110 -14.01 -5.74 -14.49
CA PRO A 110 -13.61 -5.36 -15.85
C PRO A 110 -12.08 -5.40 -16.07
N LEU A 111 -11.40 -6.48 -15.66
CA LEU A 111 -9.92 -6.55 -15.70
C LEU A 111 -9.34 -6.46 -17.12
N ASP A 112 -10.04 -7.00 -18.12
CA ASP A 112 -9.61 -6.98 -19.52
C ASP A 112 -9.91 -5.65 -20.23
N ASN A 113 -10.79 -4.83 -19.67
CA ASN A 113 -11.20 -3.54 -20.23
C ASN A 113 -11.53 -2.57 -19.10
N PRO A 114 -10.54 -2.15 -18.28
CA PRO A 114 -10.79 -1.24 -17.16
C PRO A 114 -11.16 0.15 -17.68
N ILE A 115 -12.23 0.72 -17.12
CA ILE A 115 -12.63 2.11 -17.38
C ILE A 115 -12.56 2.87 -16.06
N GLY A 116 -11.81 3.95 -16.02
CA GLY A 116 -11.67 4.78 -14.84
C GLY A 116 -11.47 6.26 -15.17
N THR A 117 -11.28 7.07 -14.13
CA THR A 117 -11.11 8.53 -14.22
C THR A 117 -9.65 8.97 -14.11
N GLY A 118 -8.72 8.02 -14.27
CA GLY A 118 -7.28 8.24 -14.11
C GLY A 118 -6.62 9.00 -15.27
N PRO A 119 -5.33 9.36 -15.11
CA PRO A 119 -4.57 10.12 -16.10
C PRO A 119 -4.21 9.33 -17.38
N PHE A 120 -4.39 8.02 -17.38
CA PHE A 120 -4.05 7.13 -18.49
C PHE A 120 -5.20 6.16 -18.78
N VAL A 121 -5.37 5.83 -20.07
CA VAL A 121 -6.36 4.88 -20.59
C VAL A 121 -5.64 3.64 -21.11
N LEU A 122 -6.16 2.46 -20.82
CA LEU A 122 -5.58 1.21 -21.33
C LEU A 122 -5.74 1.14 -22.86
N ASP A 123 -4.63 1.05 -23.58
CA ASP A 123 -4.64 0.84 -25.03
C ASP A 123 -4.55 -0.64 -25.37
N SER A 124 -3.60 -1.35 -24.75
CA SER A 124 -3.43 -2.79 -24.97
C SER A 124 -2.74 -3.50 -23.82
N TRP A 125 -3.07 -4.77 -23.65
CA TRP A 125 -2.41 -5.66 -22.71
C TRP A 125 -1.94 -6.93 -23.42
N ASN A 126 -0.64 -6.98 -23.69
CA ASN A 126 0.04 -8.16 -24.22
C ASN A 126 0.44 -9.05 -23.04
N ARG A 127 -0.41 -10.04 -22.73
CA ARG A 127 -0.25 -10.89 -21.55
C ARG A 127 1.14 -11.55 -21.49
N GLY A 128 1.88 -11.26 -20.41
CA GLY A 128 3.23 -11.78 -20.18
C GLY A 128 4.36 -10.95 -20.81
N ASP A 129 4.05 -9.87 -21.54
CA ASP A 129 5.04 -9.08 -22.28
C ASP A 129 4.98 -7.57 -21.94
N SER A 130 3.83 -6.93 -22.17
CA SER A 130 3.66 -5.50 -21.95
C SER A 130 2.21 -5.05 -21.67
N ILE A 131 2.06 -3.90 -21.02
CA ILE A 131 0.83 -3.10 -20.96
C ILE A 131 1.14 -1.72 -21.50
N ILE A 132 0.31 -1.25 -22.42
CA ILE A 132 0.43 0.06 -23.04
C ILE A 132 -0.78 0.89 -22.65
N PHE A 133 -0.53 2.12 -22.22
CA PHE A 133 -1.55 3.11 -21.94
C PHE A 133 -1.31 4.39 -22.76
N SER A 134 -2.39 5.03 -23.18
CA SER A 134 -2.38 6.39 -23.73
C SER A 134 -2.78 7.40 -22.65
N ARG A 135 -2.33 8.66 -22.79
CA ARG A 135 -2.79 9.74 -21.93
C ARG A 135 -4.31 9.93 -22.06
N ASN A 136 -4.99 10.11 -20.93
CA ASN A 136 -6.35 10.58 -20.91
C ASN A 136 -6.38 12.11 -21.08
N ASP A 137 -6.64 12.59 -22.29
CA ASP A 137 -6.73 14.05 -22.57
C ASP A 137 -7.91 14.74 -21.86
N ASN A 138 -8.87 13.97 -21.33
CA ASN A 138 -9.99 14.45 -20.50
C ASN A 138 -9.73 14.27 -18.99
N TYR A 139 -8.49 14.02 -18.57
CA TYR A 139 -8.16 13.89 -17.16
C TYR A 139 -8.46 15.20 -16.41
N TRP A 140 -9.14 15.09 -15.28
CA TRP A 140 -9.62 16.23 -14.49
C TRP A 140 -8.50 16.93 -13.70
N GLY A 141 -7.35 16.28 -13.53
CA GLY A 141 -6.17 16.81 -12.86
C GLY A 141 -5.13 17.35 -13.83
N ASP A 142 -3.89 17.45 -13.37
CA ASP A 142 -2.78 17.88 -14.22
C ASP A 142 -2.48 16.82 -15.29
N ALA A 143 -2.40 17.27 -16.55
CA ALA A 143 -2.09 16.39 -17.67
C ALA A 143 -0.69 15.76 -17.51
N PRO A 144 -0.56 14.43 -17.70
CA PRO A 144 0.75 13.78 -17.71
C PRO A 144 1.71 14.40 -18.73
N ALA A 145 2.99 14.45 -18.36
CA ALA A 145 4.05 15.02 -19.17
C ALA A 145 4.36 14.23 -20.47
N PHE A 146 3.82 13.02 -20.62
CA PHE A 146 4.06 12.14 -21.75
C PHE A 146 2.74 11.51 -22.24
N ASP A 147 2.71 11.18 -23.54
CA ASP A 147 1.50 10.71 -24.25
C ASP A 147 1.26 9.21 -24.07
N THR A 148 2.32 8.43 -23.79
CA THR A 148 2.26 6.96 -23.76
C THR A 148 3.04 6.42 -22.57
N LEU A 149 2.42 5.53 -21.81
CA LEU A 149 3.04 4.79 -20.72
C LEU A 149 3.13 3.31 -21.10
N VAL A 150 4.34 2.74 -21.08
CA VAL A 150 4.55 1.32 -21.36
C VAL A 150 5.15 0.65 -20.14
N PHE A 151 4.42 -0.32 -19.59
CA PHE A 151 4.99 -1.30 -18.66
C PHE A 151 5.41 -2.52 -19.46
N ARG A 152 6.65 -2.99 -19.27
CA ARG A 152 7.15 -4.24 -19.86
C ARG A 152 7.71 -5.12 -18.78
N TRP A 153 7.67 -6.43 -18.99
CA TRP A 153 8.24 -7.40 -18.06
C TRP A 153 9.57 -7.95 -18.59
N ALA A 154 10.58 -7.92 -17.73
CA ALA A 154 11.82 -8.67 -17.91
C ALA A 154 12.15 -9.33 -16.58
N THR A 155 12.30 -10.66 -16.59
CA THR A 155 12.50 -11.46 -15.37
C THR A 155 13.85 -11.15 -14.71
N GLU A 156 14.91 -11.07 -15.51
CA GLU A 156 16.28 -10.92 -15.03
C GLU A 156 16.64 -9.47 -14.72
N GLY A 157 17.19 -9.22 -13.52
CA GLY A 157 17.60 -7.88 -13.07
C GLY A 157 18.67 -7.24 -13.93
N ALA A 158 19.70 -7.99 -14.29
CA ALA A 158 20.77 -7.51 -15.16
C ALA A 158 20.24 -7.10 -16.56
N ALA A 159 19.25 -7.83 -17.09
CA ALA A 159 18.63 -7.48 -18.37
C ALA A 159 17.87 -6.14 -18.28
N ARG A 160 17.13 -5.90 -17.19
CA ARG A 160 16.48 -4.61 -16.93
C ARG A 160 17.49 -3.47 -16.89
N LEU A 161 18.61 -3.64 -16.20
CA LEU A 161 19.65 -2.61 -16.12
C LEU A 161 20.27 -2.29 -17.48
N LEU A 162 20.56 -3.32 -18.30
CA LEU A 162 21.07 -3.11 -19.65
C LEU A 162 20.07 -2.35 -20.54
N GLU A 163 18.77 -2.64 -20.43
CA GLU A 163 17.74 -1.88 -21.15
C GLU A 163 17.73 -0.41 -20.72
N LEU A 164 17.85 -0.12 -19.43
CA LEU A 164 17.93 1.24 -18.91
C LEU A 164 19.18 1.98 -19.43
N GLN A 165 20.36 1.35 -19.32
CA GLN A 165 21.63 1.94 -19.80
C GLN A 165 21.64 2.19 -21.31
N SER A 166 20.94 1.35 -22.09
CA SER A 166 20.79 1.55 -23.54
C SER A 166 19.79 2.64 -23.91
N GLY A 167 19.00 3.15 -22.95
CA GLY A 167 17.89 4.08 -23.20
C GLY A 167 16.65 3.43 -23.81
N THR A 168 16.52 2.10 -23.74
CA THR A 168 15.34 1.38 -24.24
C THR A 168 14.16 1.52 -23.27
N VAL A 169 14.42 1.77 -21.99
CA VAL A 169 13.43 2.11 -20.95
C VAL A 169 13.89 3.33 -20.17
N ASP A 170 12.94 4.12 -19.67
CA ASP A 170 13.24 5.31 -18.86
C ASP A 170 13.40 4.99 -17.37
N GLN A 171 12.81 3.89 -16.91
CA GLN A 171 12.82 3.48 -15.51
C GLN A 171 12.74 1.96 -15.39
N ILE A 172 13.42 1.43 -14.38
CA ILE A 172 13.27 0.04 -13.95
C ILE A 172 12.95 -0.02 -12.46
N THR A 173 12.39 -1.16 -12.05
CA THR A 173 12.22 -1.51 -10.64
C THR A 173 12.98 -2.80 -10.34
N ASN A 174 13.14 -3.13 -9.06
CA ASN A 174 13.82 -4.35 -8.59
C ASN A 174 15.26 -4.43 -9.12
N LEU A 175 16.05 -3.35 -8.97
CA LEU A 175 17.48 -3.38 -9.23
C LEU A 175 18.14 -4.40 -8.28
N SER A 176 19.09 -5.20 -8.78
CA SER A 176 19.84 -6.13 -7.93
C SER A 176 20.70 -5.35 -6.94
N PRO A 177 20.84 -5.78 -5.67
CA PRO A 177 21.75 -5.15 -4.71
C PRO A 177 23.18 -4.98 -5.26
N ASP A 178 23.70 -5.98 -5.98
CA ASP A 178 25.04 -5.97 -6.58
C ASP A 178 25.22 -4.83 -7.62
N ASP A 179 24.12 -4.36 -8.22
CA ASP A 179 24.14 -3.33 -9.26
C ASP A 179 23.97 -1.91 -8.68
N PHE A 180 23.77 -1.75 -7.37
CA PHE A 180 23.51 -0.44 -6.77
C PHE A 180 24.66 0.54 -6.98
N GLU A 181 25.90 0.09 -6.75
CA GLU A 181 27.09 0.93 -6.95
C GLU A 181 27.33 1.22 -8.44
N THR A 182 27.01 0.27 -9.33
CA THR A 182 27.07 0.50 -10.78
C THR A 182 26.16 1.68 -11.17
N VAL A 183 24.92 1.69 -10.68
CA VAL A 183 23.96 2.77 -10.97
C VAL A 183 24.33 4.08 -10.27
N ARG A 184 24.84 4.04 -9.03
CA ARG A 184 25.26 5.25 -8.29
C ARG A 184 26.47 5.95 -8.93
N ASN A 185 27.35 5.20 -9.58
CA ASN A 185 28.56 5.71 -10.23
C ASN A 185 28.36 6.03 -11.72
N ASP A 186 27.16 5.85 -12.26
CA ASP A 186 26.82 6.20 -13.64
C ASP A 186 26.10 7.55 -13.67
N ASP A 187 26.80 8.60 -14.12
CA ASP A 187 26.27 9.98 -14.21
C ASP A 187 25.07 10.13 -15.16
N SER A 188 24.80 9.12 -16.01
CA SER A 188 23.62 9.11 -16.89
C SER A 188 22.36 8.55 -16.22
N LEU A 189 22.51 7.93 -15.05
CA LEU A 189 21.43 7.29 -14.31
C LEU A 189 21.15 8.00 -12.98
N GLN A 190 19.93 7.81 -12.48
CA GLN A 190 19.53 8.30 -11.16
C GLN A 190 19.11 7.13 -10.27
N PHE A 191 19.85 6.92 -9.17
CA PHE A 191 19.43 5.98 -8.13
C PHE A 191 18.36 6.61 -7.24
N LEU A 192 17.16 6.04 -7.26
CA LEU A 192 16.00 6.49 -6.48
C LEU A 192 15.67 5.46 -5.38
N PRO A 193 16.23 5.59 -4.17
CA PRO A 193 15.89 4.69 -3.07
C PRO A 193 14.44 4.91 -2.63
N VAL A 194 13.67 3.82 -2.52
CA VAL A 194 12.30 3.85 -2.02
C VAL A 194 12.23 3.06 -0.72
N THR A 195 11.92 3.74 0.37
CA THR A 195 11.64 3.10 1.65
C THR A 195 10.25 2.50 1.61
N ASN A 196 10.16 1.17 1.59
CA ASN A 196 8.89 0.46 1.65
C ASN A 196 8.67 -0.04 3.08
N PRO A 197 7.58 0.36 3.76
CA PRO A 197 7.27 -0.13 5.09
C PRO A 197 6.79 -1.59 4.99
N ASN A 198 7.73 -2.53 5.03
CA ASN A 198 7.47 -3.96 4.91
C ASN A 198 8.31 -4.75 5.94
N THR A 199 7.94 -6.01 6.12
CA THR A 199 8.60 -6.92 7.07
C THR A 199 8.63 -8.32 6.46
N LEU A 200 9.80 -8.97 6.45
CA LEU A 200 9.90 -10.41 6.21
C LEU A 200 9.55 -11.16 7.49
N TYR A 201 8.68 -12.17 7.40
CA TYR A 201 8.33 -13.02 8.53
C TYR A 201 8.10 -14.47 8.08
N LEU A 202 8.28 -15.40 9.03
CA LEU A 202 7.83 -16.79 8.90
C LEU A 202 6.51 -16.94 9.63
N ALA A 203 5.45 -17.26 8.89
CA ALA A 203 4.16 -17.59 9.48
C ALA A 203 4.18 -19.03 10.01
N MET A 204 3.84 -19.20 11.28
CA MET A 204 3.66 -20.52 11.92
C MET A 204 2.18 -20.74 12.21
N THR A 205 1.59 -21.74 11.57
CA THR A 205 0.16 -22.05 11.69
C THR A 205 -0.14 -22.63 13.07
N SER A 206 -0.60 -21.79 13.99
CA SER A 206 -0.84 -22.17 15.40
C SER A 206 -2.17 -22.86 15.67
N GLN A 207 -3.08 -22.89 14.68
CA GLN A 207 -4.35 -23.60 14.75
C GLN A 207 -4.58 -24.38 13.46
N LEU A 208 -5.07 -25.62 13.57
CA LEU A 208 -5.72 -26.28 12.45
C LEU A 208 -6.95 -25.45 12.09
N ASP A 209 -7.10 -25.19 10.79
CA ASP A 209 -8.19 -24.45 10.17
C ASP A 209 -9.55 -24.61 10.91
N PRO A 210 -10.23 -23.52 11.33
CA PRO A 210 -11.58 -23.60 11.87
C PRO A 210 -12.61 -24.17 10.86
N PHE A 211 -12.25 -24.27 9.59
CA PHE A 211 -13.03 -24.89 8.52
C PHE A 211 -12.59 -26.33 8.17
N GLY A 212 -11.62 -26.90 8.90
CA GLY A 212 -11.30 -28.33 8.87
C GLY A 212 -10.52 -28.84 7.65
N ASP A 213 -10.11 -27.96 6.72
CA ASP A 213 -9.59 -28.33 5.41
C ASP A 213 -8.10 -28.01 5.22
N ALA A 214 -7.38 -27.57 6.25
CA ALA A 214 -5.91 -27.48 6.16
C ALA A 214 -5.31 -28.87 5.89
N PRO A 215 -4.80 -29.15 4.68
CA PRO A 215 -4.23 -30.46 4.37
C PRO A 215 -2.89 -30.57 5.10
N GLY A 216 -2.86 -31.29 6.22
CA GLY A 216 -1.61 -31.66 6.89
C GLY A 216 -0.88 -30.52 7.62
N GLY A 217 -1.60 -29.66 8.36
CA GLY A 217 -0.95 -28.69 9.25
C GLY A 217 -0.21 -29.38 10.41
N ASP A 218 1.10 -29.16 10.53
CA ASP A 218 1.89 -29.68 11.64
C ASP A 218 1.37 -29.09 12.97
N THR A 219 0.80 -29.92 13.83
CA THR A 219 0.23 -29.49 15.13
C THR A 219 1.30 -29.00 16.11
N VAL A 220 2.57 -29.20 15.78
CA VAL A 220 3.73 -28.78 16.59
C VAL A 220 3.74 -27.28 16.85
N PHE A 221 3.25 -26.46 15.92
CA PHE A 221 3.20 -25.01 16.06
C PHE A 221 2.06 -24.51 16.95
N ALA A 222 1.18 -25.38 17.46
CA ALA A 222 0.18 -25.00 18.45
C ALA A 222 0.85 -24.63 19.80
N ASP A 223 1.98 -25.27 20.12
CA ASP A 223 2.74 -25.00 21.34
C ASP A 223 3.54 -23.68 21.20
N PRO A 224 3.32 -22.67 22.07
CA PRO A 224 4.12 -21.45 22.07
C PRO A 224 5.62 -21.69 22.27
N LEU A 225 6.03 -22.71 23.02
CA LEU A 225 7.44 -23.03 23.25
C LEU A 225 8.15 -23.43 21.94
N VAL A 226 7.46 -24.16 21.05
CA VAL A 226 7.98 -24.51 19.73
C VAL A 226 8.16 -23.25 18.87
N ARG A 227 7.19 -22.34 18.89
CA ARG A 227 7.27 -21.09 18.11
C ARG A 227 8.37 -20.16 18.61
N GLU A 228 8.53 -20.04 19.93
CA GLU A 228 9.58 -19.25 20.56
C GLU A 228 10.97 -19.87 20.29
N ALA A 229 11.09 -21.20 20.36
CA ALA A 229 12.32 -21.89 20.02
C ALA A 229 12.77 -21.61 18.58
N ILE A 230 11.84 -21.67 17.62
CA ILE A 230 12.15 -21.36 16.21
C ILE A 230 12.58 -19.90 16.05
N ALA A 231 11.90 -18.96 16.72
CA ALA A 231 12.25 -17.55 16.65
C ALA A 231 13.66 -17.27 17.20
N LYS A 232 14.03 -17.90 18.33
CA LYS A 232 15.36 -17.82 18.94
C LYS A 232 16.43 -18.61 18.19
N GLY A 233 16.05 -19.66 17.47
CA GLY A 233 16.96 -20.50 16.67
C GLY A 233 17.41 -19.87 15.36
N ILE A 234 16.87 -18.71 14.99
CA ILE A 234 17.18 -18.01 13.74
C ILE A 234 18.07 -16.79 14.02
N ASP A 235 19.28 -16.81 13.47
CA ASP A 235 20.16 -15.65 13.37
C ASP A 235 19.67 -14.73 12.24
N ARG A 236 18.81 -13.78 12.64
CA ARG A 236 18.20 -12.79 11.74
C ARG A 236 19.21 -11.78 11.21
N GLN A 237 20.25 -11.45 11.99
CA GLN A 237 21.30 -10.52 11.55
C GLN A 237 22.10 -11.14 10.41
N ARG A 238 22.48 -12.42 10.54
CA ARG A 238 23.16 -13.17 9.47
C ARG A 238 22.35 -13.22 8.18
N ILE A 239 21.02 -13.28 8.25
CA ILE A 239 20.15 -13.23 7.06
C ILE A 239 20.19 -11.84 6.42
N VAL A 240 20.06 -10.78 7.21
CA VAL A 240 20.12 -9.40 6.71
C VAL A 240 21.48 -9.14 6.05
N ASP A 241 22.57 -9.45 6.73
CA ASP A 241 23.94 -9.18 6.25
C ASP A 241 24.28 -9.90 4.94
N ASN A 242 23.73 -11.11 4.73
CA ASN A 242 24.10 -11.95 3.58
C ASN A 242 23.16 -11.81 2.37
N PHE A 243 21.89 -11.44 2.58
CA PHE A 243 20.87 -11.51 1.52
C PHE A 243 20.14 -10.20 1.26
N PHE A 244 20.28 -9.20 2.12
CA PHE A 244 19.58 -7.93 1.99
C PHE A 244 20.54 -6.80 1.63
N PRO A 245 20.09 -5.79 0.86
CA PRO A 245 20.91 -4.64 0.54
C PRO A 245 21.20 -3.76 1.76
N ASP A 246 22.29 -2.99 1.67
CA ASP A 246 22.62 -1.93 2.61
C ASP A 246 21.41 -1.03 2.94
N GLY A 247 21.21 -0.77 4.22
CA GLY A 247 20.07 -0.01 4.74
C GLY A 247 18.88 -0.87 5.17
N SER A 248 18.95 -2.20 4.95
CA SER A 248 18.02 -3.15 5.56
C SER A 248 18.37 -3.37 7.04
N GLU A 249 17.36 -3.60 7.88
CA GLU A 249 17.53 -3.78 9.32
C GLU A 249 16.82 -5.03 9.83
N VAL A 250 17.34 -5.62 10.91
CA VAL A 250 16.65 -6.69 11.62
C VAL A 250 15.37 -6.12 12.22
N ALA A 251 14.23 -6.67 11.81
CA ALA A 251 12.93 -6.26 12.35
C ALA A 251 12.89 -6.49 13.87
N SER A 252 12.76 -5.41 14.64
CA SER A 252 12.58 -5.47 16.10
C SER A 252 11.12 -5.74 16.48
N HIS A 253 10.17 -5.40 15.61
CA HIS A 253 8.73 -5.59 15.79
C HIS A 253 8.11 -6.02 14.47
N PHE A 254 6.88 -6.55 14.51
CA PHE A 254 6.18 -6.92 13.28
C PHE A 254 5.85 -5.69 12.41
N THR A 255 5.34 -4.63 13.04
CA THR A 255 5.01 -3.36 12.37
C THR A 255 6.25 -2.45 12.36
N PRO A 256 6.77 -2.07 11.17
CA PRO A 256 7.95 -1.21 11.06
C PRO A 256 7.80 0.15 11.76
N CYS A 257 8.89 0.69 12.31
CA CYS A 257 8.87 1.97 13.04
C CYS A 257 8.55 3.16 12.14
N SER A 258 8.67 3.00 10.81
CA SER A 258 8.31 4.01 9.82
C SER A 258 6.79 4.22 9.70
N ILE A 259 5.98 3.31 10.24
CA ILE A 259 4.51 3.44 10.27
C ILE A 259 4.12 4.17 11.57
N PRO A 260 3.18 5.13 11.55
CA PRO A 260 2.66 5.74 12.78
C PRO A 260 2.16 4.68 13.78
N ASN A 261 2.63 4.75 15.03
CA ASN A 261 2.42 3.74 16.09
C ASN A 261 3.02 2.35 15.79
N GLY A 262 4.02 2.29 14.90
CA GLY A 262 4.86 1.11 14.71
C GLY A 262 5.91 0.97 15.82
N CYS A 263 6.53 -0.21 15.91
CA CYS A 263 7.50 -0.52 16.97
C CYS A 263 6.98 -0.32 18.40
N GLU A 264 5.67 -0.53 18.59
CA GLU A 264 5.02 -0.54 19.89
C GLU A 264 5.02 -1.96 20.48
N GLY A 265 5.16 -2.05 21.81
CA GLY A 265 5.21 -3.32 22.55
C GLY A 265 6.62 -3.81 22.85
N ASP A 266 6.74 -5.12 23.07
CA ASP A 266 8.03 -5.77 23.32
C ASP A 266 8.73 -6.12 22.00
N ALA A 267 10.04 -5.95 21.97
CA ALA A 267 10.86 -6.34 20.83
C ALA A 267 10.91 -7.87 20.66
N TRP A 268 11.18 -8.29 19.43
CA TRP A 268 11.28 -9.70 19.06
C TRP A 268 12.55 -10.36 19.64
N TYR A 269 12.47 -11.68 19.85
CA TYR A 269 13.51 -12.48 20.50
C TYR A 269 14.88 -12.38 19.83
N ASP A 270 15.93 -12.20 20.63
CA ASP A 270 17.31 -12.33 20.17
C ASP A 270 17.65 -13.77 19.79
N PHE A 271 18.68 -13.93 18.94
CA PHE A 271 19.19 -15.23 18.57
C PHE A 271 19.88 -15.92 19.76
N ASP A 272 19.35 -17.07 20.17
CA ASP A 272 19.94 -17.95 21.18
C ASP A 272 19.62 -19.41 20.83
N ALA A 273 20.54 -20.04 20.10
CA ALA A 273 20.40 -21.44 19.69
C ALA A 273 20.44 -22.43 20.88
N ALA A 274 21.02 -22.06 22.02
CA ALA A 274 21.03 -22.93 23.20
C ALA A 274 19.66 -22.94 23.87
N GLU A 275 19.11 -21.75 24.13
CA GLU A 275 17.77 -21.62 24.69
C GLU A 275 16.70 -22.19 23.74
N ALA A 276 16.86 -22.03 22.42
CA ALA A 276 15.96 -22.65 21.44
C ALA A 276 15.88 -24.18 21.60
N ARG A 277 17.02 -24.87 21.77
CA ARG A 277 17.04 -26.33 21.98
C ARG A 277 16.41 -26.72 23.32
N ASP A 278 16.68 -25.96 24.38
CA ASP A 278 16.09 -26.20 25.69
C ASP A 278 14.56 -26.03 25.67
N LEU A 279 14.04 -25.05 24.92
CA LEU A 279 12.61 -24.84 24.70
C LEU A 279 11.97 -25.99 23.90
N LEU A 280 12.63 -26.49 22.85
CA LEU A 280 12.15 -27.66 22.10
C LEU A 280 12.10 -28.91 22.99
N ALA A 281 13.12 -29.16 23.83
CA ALA A 281 13.13 -30.27 24.75
C ALA A 281 11.97 -30.17 25.77
N GLN A 282 11.71 -28.97 26.30
CA GLN A 282 10.57 -28.70 27.19
C GLN A 282 9.22 -28.92 26.50
N ALA A 283 9.12 -28.61 25.21
CA ALA A 283 7.94 -28.87 24.38
C ALA A 283 7.78 -30.35 23.98
N GLY A 284 8.70 -31.24 24.40
CA GLY A 284 8.65 -32.67 24.09
C GLY A 284 9.34 -33.07 22.77
N PHE A 285 10.15 -32.18 22.19
CA PHE A 285 10.90 -32.40 20.95
C PHE A 285 12.42 -32.31 21.18
N PRO A 286 13.02 -33.12 22.09
CA PRO A 286 14.46 -33.03 22.39
C PRO A 286 15.36 -33.33 21.19
N ASP A 287 14.87 -34.13 20.23
CA ASP A 287 15.56 -34.48 18.98
C ASP A 287 14.98 -33.70 17.77
N GLY A 288 14.16 -32.68 18.01
CA GLY A 288 13.49 -31.90 16.97
C GLY A 288 12.30 -32.61 16.30
N PHE A 289 11.91 -32.09 15.13
CA PHE A 289 10.85 -32.63 14.28
C PHE A 289 11.06 -32.18 12.83
N GLU A 290 10.36 -32.83 11.89
CA GLU A 290 10.35 -32.42 10.49
C GLU A 290 9.14 -31.53 10.19
N THR A 291 9.36 -30.51 9.36
CA THR A 291 8.30 -29.62 8.85
C THR A 291 8.70 -29.07 7.48
N LYS A 292 7.78 -28.32 6.84
CA LYS A 292 7.99 -27.68 5.54
C LYS A 292 8.00 -26.17 5.67
N ILE A 293 8.99 -25.54 5.05
CA ILE A 293 9.02 -24.09 4.84
C ILE A 293 8.44 -23.81 3.45
N PHE A 294 7.25 -23.20 3.43
CA PHE A 294 6.66 -22.71 2.19
C PHE A 294 7.11 -21.27 1.95
N TYR A 295 7.59 -21.00 0.75
CA TYR A 295 7.98 -19.66 0.32
C TYR A 295 7.47 -19.40 -1.08
N ARG A 296 7.29 -18.11 -1.41
CA ARG A 296 6.94 -17.69 -2.76
C ARG A 296 8.21 -17.61 -3.61
N ASP A 297 8.18 -18.22 -4.78
CA ASP A 297 9.29 -18.20 -5.74
C ASP A 297 9.25 -16.98 -6.68
N VAL A 298 9.12 -15.78 -6.10
CA VAL A 298 9.14 -14.51 -6.84
C VAL A 298 9.70 -13.41 -5.94
N PHE A 299 10.63 -12.62 -6.49
CA PHE A 299 11.23 -11.45 -5.84
C PHE A 299 10.18 -10.54 -5.18
N ARG A 300 10.49 -10.07 -3.97
CA ARG A 300 9.88 -8.88 -3.36
C ARG A 300 10.96 -8.07 -2.65
N GLY A 301 10.72 -6.79 -2.43
CA GLY A 301 11.63 -5.96 -1.63
C GLY A 301 11.94 -6.53 -0.24
N TYR A 302 10.98 -7.21 0.40
CA TYR A 302 11.19 -7.90 1.69
C TYR A 302 11.71 -9.35 1.56
N LEU A 303 11.87 -9.88 0.35
CA LEU A 303 12.39 -11.22 0.11
C LEU A 303 13.12 -11.21 -1.25
N PRO A 304 14.33 -10.62 -1.32
CA PRO A 304 15.04 -10.41 -2.57
C PRO A 304 15.53 -11.71 -3.20
N GLU A 305 15.96 -12.68 -2.39
CA GLU A 305 16.51 -13.98 -2.83
C GLU A 305 15.71 -15.14 -2.23
N PRO A 306 14.47 -15.44 -2.71
CA PRO A 306 13.56 -16.35 -2.02
C PRO A 306 14.12 -17.74 -1.76
N GLY A 307 14.75 -18.36 -2.77
CA GLY A 307 15.32 -19.70 -2.64
C GLY A 307 16.50 -19.74 -1.67
N SER A 308 17.42 -18.79 -1.77
CA SER A 308 18.62 -18.72 -0.94
C SER A 308 18.27 -18.44 0.53
N VAL A 309 17.33 -17.52 0.79
CA VAL A 309 16.84 -17.22 2.14
C VAL A 309 16.11 -18.43 2.74
N ALA A 310 15.33 -19.18 1.95
CA ALA A 310 14.69 -20.41 2.43
C ALA A 310 15.70 -21.51 2.81
N VAL A 311 16.77 -21.67 2.03
CA VAL A 311 17.87 -22.60 2.34
C VAL A 311 18.60 -22.17 3.61
N GLU A 312 18.80 -20.88 3.80
CA GLU A 312 19.42 -20.33 5.02
C GLU A 312 18.56 -20.60 6.25
N PHE A 313 17.25 -20.35 6.21
CA PHE A 313 16.33 -20.74 7.30
C PHE A 313 16.42 -22.24 7.59
N GLN A 314 16.38 -23.09 6.56
CA GLN A 314 16.53 -24.53 6.73
C GLN A 314 17.88 -24.90 7.36
N THR A 315 18.96 -24.21 7.01
CA THR A 315 20.31 -24.49 7.53
C THR A 315 20.43 -24.10 9.00
N GLN A 316 19.82 -22.98 9.41
CA GLN A 316 19.82 -22.54 10.80
C GLN A 316 18.96 -23.42 11.72
N LEU A 317 17.89 -24.00 11.19
CA LEU A 317 16.93 -24.82 11.93
C LEU A 317 17.23 -26.33 11.93
N LYS A 318 18.31 -26.76 11.27
CA LYS A 318 18.82 -28.14 11.29
C LYS A 318 19.81 -28.35 12.43
#